data_AF-A0A1F9N8N9-F1
#
_entry.id   AF-A0A1F9N8N9-F1
#
_cell.length_a   1.000
_cell.length_b   1.000
_cell.length_c   1.000
_cell.angle_alpha   90.00
_cell.angle_beta   90.00
_cell.angle_gamma   90.00
#
_symmetry.space_group_name_H-M   'P 1'
#
loop_
_entity.id
_entity.type
_entity.pdbx_description
1 polymer ?
#
loop_
_entity_poly.entity_id
_entity_poly.type
_entity_poly.pdbx_seq_one_letter_code
_entity_poly.pdbx_strand_id
1 'polypeptide(L)'
;MPRASLARRLFVVAISLGLVGGGCAAKPAEPPLWADSKFTVGERDRAILRGLDFIEELVEKDKPFDDNIGDLLWCHYAIEATTPDANLRELAGDRGREMAKRWKKGVRGLPLDANIFEVWDLASTLYVAESLGMRHDDLRAQLEPAIAKYSAKTWLGFDPQTDAPPNKTYTILGKEACIAANAPRIQSATIVVEDIEEVGAKGRAGKRGSGSLGQPVKASGGKFGSSGKTGGGKLGSGDCPKVKVTMTNLDVFYDAMITTYFGDRFGVTHGATFADFTQWIPQLYPYATQEQVGSSVFYDLIYTVTHIVYTHNDYGKKRIDPADLPEEFRFLRETFTVPLEDNDCETFAEYVDTLKSFGVTPEADVNMARAIESLMSLQNFDGSWGDPFDNVYNRFHTTWTAIEGLRDYRFDDGDR
;
A
#
# COMPACT_ATOMS: atom_id res chain seq x y z
N MET A 1 40.63 -11.71 -71.76
CA MET A 1 40.88 -10.88 -70.56
C MET A 1 39.60 -10.10 -70.24
N PRO A 2 39.12 -9.98 -68.99
CA PRO A 2 39.47 -10.71 -67.76
C PRO A 2 38.27 -11.32 -66.98
N ARG A 3 38.59 -12.44 -66.27
CA ARG A 3 38.16 -12.94 -64.94
C ARG A 3 36.67 -13.30 -64.72
N ALA A 4 36.25 -14.58 -64.67
CA ALA A 4 36.54 -15.67 -63.69
C ALA A 4 36.06 -15.31 -62.26
N SER A 5 35.32 -16.12 -61.48
CA SER A 5 35.06 -17.57 -61.49
C SER A 5 33.86 -17.91 -60.59
N LEU A 6 32.98 -18.84 -61.00
CA LEU A 6 32.07 -19.54 -60.08
C LEU A 6 32.34 -21.05 -60.20
N ALA A 7 33.23 -21.57 -59.36
CA ALA A 7 33.53 -22.99 -59.30
C ALA A 7 32.61 -23.65 -58.26
N ARG A 8 31.59 -24.35 -58.73
CA ARG A 8 30.91 -25.42 -57.98
C ARG A 8 31.91 -26.52 -57.70
N ARG A 9 32.14 -26.86 -56.43
CA ARG A 9 32.68 -28.17 -56.04
C ARG A 9 31.93 -28.68 -54.81
N LEU A 10 31.33 -29.87 -54.98
CA LEU A 10 30.76 -30.69 -53.94
C LEU A 10 31.79 -30.90 -52.82
N PHE A 11 31.34 -30.81 -51.57
CA PHE A 11 32.06 -31.38 -50.44
C PHE A 11 31.18 -32.40 -49.73
N VAL A 12 31.76 -33.58 -49.59
CA VAL A 12 31.26 -34.77 -48.91
C VAL A 12 31.07 -34.46 -47.42
N VAL A 13 29.91 -34.86 -46.88
CA VAL A 13 29.62 -34.80 -45.44
C VAL A 13 30.48 -35.84 -44.73
N ALA A 14 31.48 -35.39 -43.97
CA ALA A 14 32.13 -36.21 -42.96
C ALA A 14 31.32 -36.07 -41.66
N ILE A 15 30.67 -37.16 -41.24
CA ILE A 15 30.04 -37.25 -39.92
C ILE A 15 31.15 -37.52 -38.91
N SER A 16 31.56 -36.47 -38.21
CA SER A 16 32.37 -36.58 -37.01
C SER A 16 31.43 -36.76 -35.81
N LEU A 17 31.35 -37.97 -35.25
CA LEU A 17 30.81 -38.15 -33.89
C LEU A 17 31.78 -37.47 -32.91
N GLY A 18 31.56 -36.20 -32.64
CA GLY A 18 32.16 -35.49 -31.52
C GLY A 18 31.39 -35.83 -30.25
N LEU A 19 31.99 -36.62 -29.37
CA LEU A 19 31.61 -36.70 -27.96
C LEU A 19 31.76 -35.29 -27.35
N VAL A 20 30.68 -34.52 -27.32
CA VAL A 20 30.59 -33.32 -26.49
C VAL A 20 30.24 -33.79 -25.09
N GLY A 21 31.29 -34.04 -24.30
CA GLY A 21 31.19 -34.02 -22.85
C GLY A 21 30.90 -32.59 -22.40
N GLY A 22 29.64 -32.18 -22.52
CA GLY A 22 29.12 -30.95 -21.95
C GLY A 22 29.01 -31.13 -20.45
N GLY A 23 30.12 -30.99 -19.73
CA GLY A 23 30.06 -30.67 -18.32
C GLY A 23 29.27 -29.37 -18.20
N CYS A 24 28.08 -29.42 -17.60
CA CYS A 24 27.38 -28.23 -17.14
C CYS A 24 28.34 -27.50 -16.21
N ALA A 25 29.04 -26.49 -16.73
CA ALA A 25 29.73 -25.54 -15.88
C ALA A 25 28.64 -24.99 -14.96
N ALA A 26 28.73 -25.33 -13.67
CA ALA A 26 27.82 -24.78 -12.67
C ALA A 26 27.85 -23.26 -12.83
N LYS A 27 26.67 -22.64 -12.97
CA LYS A 27 26.58 -21.18 -12.94
C LYS A 27 27.34 -20.69 -11.70
N PRO A 28 28.12 -19.60 -11.79
CA PRO A 28 28.74 -19.01 -10.61
C PRO A 28 27.65 -18.81 -9.55
N ALA A 29 27.95 -19.18 -8.30
CA ALA A 29 27.00 -19.00 -7.21
C ALA A 29 26.60 -17.51 -7.14
N GLU A 30 25.29 -17.25 -7.15
CA GLU A 30 24.76 -15.90 -6.97
C GLU A 30 25.21 -15.37 -5.59
N PRO A 31 25.57 -14.08 -5.48
CA PRO A 31 26.02 -13.53 -4.22
C PRO A 31 24.90 -13.60 -3.17
N PRO A 32 25.21 -13.90 -1.89
CA PRO A 32 24.22 -13.88 -0.84
C PRO A 32 23.73 -12.44 -0.58
N LEU A 33 22.56 -12.25 0.02
CA LEU A 33 22.03 -10.91 0.34
C LEU A 33 22.96 -10.15 1.30
N TRP A 34 23.52 -10.87 2.27
CA TRP A 34 24.62 -10.47 3.15
C TRP A 34 25.43 -11.74 3.47
N ALA A 35 26.61 -11.61 4.09
CA ALA A 35 27.60 -12.70 4.19
C ALA A 35 27.03 -14.07 4.67
N ASP A 36 26.10 -14.05 5.63
CA ASP A 36 25.51 -15.25 6.24
C ASP A 36 24.04 -15.49 5.86
N SER A 37 23.51 -14.77 4.86
CA SER A 37 22.12 -14.94 4.43
C SER A 37 21.89 -16.32 3.81
N LYS A 38 20.73 -16.92 4.11
CA LYS A 38 20.28 -18.13 3.41
C LYS A 38 19.82 -17.87 1.98
N PHE A 39 19.58 -16.61 1.62
CA PHE A 39 19.10 -16.20 0.30
C PHE A 39 20.16 -15.40 -0.46
N THR A 40 20.05 -15.41 -1.77
CA THR A 40 20.90 -14.68 -2.71
C THR A 40 20.22 -13.45 -3.26
N VAL A 41 21.02 -12.51 -3.77
CA VAL A 41 20.56 -11.33 -4.49
C VAL A 41 19.65 -11.75 -5.66
N GLY A 42 20.05 -12.75 -6.44
CA GLY A 42 19.25 -13.22 -7.57
C GLY A 42 17.94 -13.89 -7.14
N GLU A 43 17.87 -14.56 -5.99
CA GLU A 43 16.61 -15.07 -5.44
C GLU A 43 15.66 -13.95 -5.05
N ARG A 44 16.17 -12.91 -4.38
CA ARG A 44 15.37 -11.71 -4.04
C ARG A 44 14.85 -11.02 -5.29
N ASP A 45 15.71 -10.81 -6.29
CA ASP A 45 15.30 -10.13 -7.52
C ASP A 45 14.21 -10.94 -8.26
N ARG A 46 14.32 -12.28 -8.28
CA ARG A 46 13.27 -13.16 -8.80
C ARG A 46 11.98 -13.11 -7.98
N ALA A 47 12.07 -12.98 -6.66
CA ALA A 47 10.90 -12.84 -5.79
C ALA A 47 10.16 -11.53 -6.08
N ILE A 48 10.88 -10.41 -6.20
CA ILE A 48 10.33 -9.10 -6.57
C ILE A 48 9.61 -9.17 -7.92
N LEU A 49 10.27 -9.74 -8.95
CA LEU A 49 9.69 -9.86 -10.29
C LEU A 49 8.41 -10.72 -10.28
N ARG A 50 8.40 -11.83 -9.52
CA ARG A 50 7.19 -12.65 -9.37
C ARG A 50 6.04 -11.91 -8.68
N GLY A 51 6.35 -11.07 -7.70
CA GLY A 51 5.36 -10.18 -7.09
C GLY A 51 4.77 -9.19 -8.09
N LEU A 52 5.63 -8.55 -8.88
CA LEU A 52 5.19 -7.59 -9.88
C LEU A 52 4.38 -8.25 -11.01
N ASP A 53 4.74 -9.48 -11.42
CA ASP A 53 3.98 -10.28 -12.38
C ASP A 53 2.60 -10.66 -11.82
N PHE A 54 2.52 -11.04 -10.54
CA PHE A 54 1.23 -11.27 -9.88
C PHE A 54 0.34 -10.02 -9.92
N ILE A 55 0.90 -8.84 -9.62
CA ILE A 55 0.17 -7.58 -9.67
C ILE A 55 -0.38 -7.32 -11.09
N GLU A 56 0.42 -7.51 -12.14
CA GLU A 56 -0.06 -7.40 -13.53
C GLU A 56 -1.20 -8.37 -13.85
N GLU A 57 -1.06 -9.63 -13.45
CA GLU A 57 -2.08 -10.64 -13.69
C GLU A 57 -3.41 -10.31 -13.00
N LEU A 58 -3.37 -9.67 -11.83
CA LEU A 58 -4.59 -9.18 -11.16
C LEU A 58 -5.31 -8.13 -12.03
N VAL A 59 -4.57 -7.17 -12.61
CA VAL A 59 -5.13 -6.11 -13.47
C VAL A 59 -5.78 -6.68 -14.74
N GLU A 60 -5.23 -7.76 -15.29
CA GLU A 60 -5.77 -8.37 -16.51
C GLU A 60 -7.04 -9.20 -16.26
N LYS A 61 -7.10 -9.91 -15.13
CA LYS A 61 -8.14 -10.90 -14.85
C LYS A 61 -9.40 -10.31 -14.23
N ASP A 62 -9.30 -9.20 -13.49
CA ASP A 62 -10.41 -8.66 -12.70
C ASP A 62 -10.86 -7.27 -13.19
N LYS A 63 -11.81 -7.23 -14.14
CA LYS A 63 -12.36 -5.97 -14.68
C LYS A 63 -12.95 -4.98 -13.64
N PRO A 64 -13.59 -5.43 -12.54
CA PRO A 64 -13.95 -4.55 -11.42
C PRO A 64 -12.78 -3.80 -10.78
N PHE A 65 -11.53 -4.26 -10.96
CA PHE A 65 -10.34 -3.63 -10.39
C PHE A 65 -9.90 -2.35 -11.14
N ASP A 66 -10.63 -1.93 -12.18
CA ASP A 66 -10.51 -0.58 -12.75
C ASP A 66 -10.78 0.52 -11.68
N ASP A 67 -11.47 0.19 -10.58
CA ASP A 67 -11.74 1.12 -9.46
C ASP A 67 -10.48 1.43 -8.60
N ASN A 68 -9.40 0.65 -8.67
CA ASN A 68 -8.14 0.86 -7.90
C ASN A 68 -6.94 1.20 -8.80
N ILE A 69 -7.19 1.69 -10.01
CA ILE A 69 -6.15 1.97 -11.00
C ILE A 69 -5.14 3.03 -10.54
N GLY A 70 -5.55 3.94 -9.64
CA GLY A 70 -4.66 4.91 -9.00
C GLY A 70 -3.54 4.24 -8.20
N ASP A 71 -3.88 3.27 -7.35
CA ASP A 71 -2.90 2.58 -6.49
C ASP A 71 -1.95 1.68 -7.28
N LEU A 72 -2.44 1.05 -8.35
CA LEU A 72 -1.59 0.30 -9.27
C LEU A 72 -0.59 1.21 -9.98
N LEU A 73 -1.03 2.39 -10.42
CA LEU A 73 -0.14 3.39 -11.00
C LEU A 73 0.88 3.89 -9.97
N TRP A 74 0.47 4.08 -8.72
CA TRP A 74 1.37 4.37 -7.61
C TRP A 74 2.42 3.28 -7.42
N CYS A 75 2.04 2.02 -7.43
CA CYS A 75 2.96 0.89 -7.31
C CYS A 75 4.07 0.95 -8.38
N HIS A 76 3.69 1.11 -9.65
CA HIS A 76 4.67 1.21 -10.73
C HIS A 76 5.52 2.48 -10.64
N TYR A 77 4.92 3.62 -10.35
CA TYR A 77 5.63 4.89 -10.23
C TYR A 77 6.61 4.88 -9.06
N ALA A 78 6.21 4.38 -7.89
CA ALA A 78 7.06 4.27 -6.72
C ALA A 78 8.28 3.39 -7.02
N ILE A 79 8.08 2.25 -7.70
CA ILE A 79 9.18 1.37 -8.10
C ILE A 79 10.12 2.07 -9.09
N GLU A 80 9.57 2.66 -10.16
CA GLU A 80 10.34 3.36 -11.20
C GLU A 80 11.15 4.53 -10.64
N ALA A 81 10.53 5.35 -9.79
CA ALA A 81 11.13 6.56 -9.29
C ALA A 81 12.32 6.26 -8.36
N THR A 82 12.22 5.23 -7.52
CA THR A 82 13.13 5.06 -6.39
C THR A 82 14.00 3.79 -6.45
N THR A 83 13.83 2.87 -7.39
CA THR A 83 14.73 1.69 -7.46
C THR A 83 16.09 2.03 -8.11
N PRO A 84 17.22 1.49 -7.60
CA PRO A 84 18.52 1.60 -8.26
C PRO A 84 18.70 0.57 -9.39
N ASP A 85 17.89 -0.49 -9.44
CA ASP A 85 17.96 -1.52 -10.49
C ASP A 85 17.38 -0.96 -11.80
N ALA A 86 18.26 -0.79 -12.79
CA ALA A 86 17.87 -0.23 -14.08
C ALA A 86 16.82 -1.08 -14.82
N ASN A 87 16.87 -2.41 -14.71
CA ASN A 87 15.93 -3.30 -15.38
C ASN A 87 14.56 -3.25 -14.70
N LEU A 88 14.54 -3.30 -13.36
CA LEU A 88 13.29 -3.19 -12.59
C LEU A 88 12.64 -1.83 -12.82
N ARG A 89 13.44 -0.75 -12.85
CA ARG A 89 12.97 0.60 -13.16
C ARG A 89 12.34 0.68 -14.55
N GLU A 90 13.02 0.17 -15.57
CA GLU A 90 12.51 0.18 -16.95
C GLU A 90 11.20 -0.61 -17.05
N LEU A 91 11.16 -1.81 -16.47
CA LEU A 91 9.98 -2.67 -16.44
C LEU A 91 8.78 -2.00 -15.76
N ALA A 92 8.97 -1.48 -14.54
CA ALA A 92 7.93 -0.80 -13.79
C ALA A 92 7.45 0.46 -14.54
N GLY A 93 8.38 1.23 -15.12
CA GLY A 93 8.05 2.41 -15.91
C GLY A 93 7.24 2.07 -17.17
N ASP A 94 7.59 1.00 -17.90
CA ASP A 94 6.85 0.58 -19.09
C ASP A 94 5.43 0.12 -18.74
N ARG A 95 5.29 -0.71 -17.70
CA ARG A 95 3.99 -1.18 -17.19
C ARG A 95 3.12 -0.01 -16.72
N GLY A 96 3.67 0.86 -15.88
CA GLY A 96 2.98 2.06 -15.40
C GLY A 96 2.54 2.98 -16.54
N ARG A 97 3.40 3.23 -17.54
CA ARG A 97 3.03 4.04 -18.71
C ARG A 97 1.91 3.42 -19.54
N GLU A 98 1.91 2.11 -19.74
CA GLU A 98 0.83 1.45 -20.49
C GLU A 98 -0.48 1.49 -19.72
N MET A 99 -0.43 1.27 -18.41
CA MET A 99 -1.58 1.42 -17.53
C MET A 99 -2.13 2.85 -17.54
N ALA A 100 -1.27 3.87 -17.48
CA ALA A 100 -1.68 5.28 -17.54
C ALA A 100 -2.37 5.61 -18.87
N LYS A 101 -1.88 5.05 -19.99
CA LYS A 101 -2.56 5.17 -21.30
C LYS A 101 -3.92 4.48 -21.32
N ARG A 102 -4.06 3.30 -20.70
CA ARG A 102 -5.35 2.59 -20.59
C ARG A 102 -6.34 3.42 -19.77
N TRP A 103 -5.92 3.89 -18.60
CA TRP A 103 -6.72 4.77 -17.75
C TRP A 103 -7.17 6.03 -18.52
N LYS A 104 -6.24 6.71 -19.21
CA LYS A 104 -6.51 7.89 -20.03
C LYS A 104 -7.60 7.68 -21.08
N LYS A 105 -7.69 6.48 -21.68
CA LYS A 105 -8.72 6.15 -22.67
C LYS A 105 -10.10 5.94 -22.04
N GLY A 106 -10.13 5.49 -20.79
CA GLY A 106 -11.36 5.15 -20.07
C GLY A 106 -11.97 6.32 -19.29
N VAL A 107 -11.13 7.18 -18.71
CA VAL A 107 -11.57 8.27 -17.83
C VAL A 107 -12.41 9.32 -18.58
N ARG A 108 -13.53 9.72 -17.98
CA ARG A 108 -14.49 10.68 -18.56
C ARG A 108 -14.51 12.05 -17.85
N GLY A 109 -13.78 12.20 -16.76
CA GLY A 109 -13.86 13.36 -15.87
C GLY A 109 -14.64 13.06 -14.59
N LEU A 110 -14.70 14.07 -13.72
CA LEU A 110 -15.47 13.99 -12.47
C LEU A 110 -16.97 14.07 -12.75
N PRO A 111 -17.80 13.25 -12.07
CA PRO A 111 -19.23 13.49 -11.96
C PRO A 111 -19.54 14.90 -11.42
N LEU A 112 -20.69 15.46 -11.79
CA LEU A 112 -21.10 16.78 -11.30
C LEU A 112 -21.29 16.80 -9.77
N ASP A 113 -21.77 15.69 -9.23
CA ASP A 113 -21.98 15.41 -7.82
C ASP A 113 -20.82 14.62 -7.19
N ALA A 114 -19.63 14.66 -7.81
CA ALA A 114 -18.44 13.98 -7.33
C ALA A 114 -18.18 14.26 -5.85
N ASN A 115 -18.02 13.20 -5.07
CA ASN A 115 -17.71 13.26 -3.64
C ASN A 115 -16.20 13.42 -3.38
N ILE A 116 -15.81 13.61 -2.12
CA ILE A 116 -14.41 13.81 -1.73
C ILE A 116 -13.45 12.68 -2.17
N PHE A 117 -13.93 11.43 -2.32
CA PHE A 117 -13.08 10.32 -2.78
C PHE A 117 -12.87 10.35 -4.27
N GLU A 118 -13.93 10.56 -5.04
CA GLU A 118 -13.81 10.65 -6.50
C GLU A 118 -12.87 11.80 -6.90
N VAL A 119 -12.92 12.90 -6.13
CA VAL A 119 -12.01 14.04 -6.30
C VAL A 119 -10.58 13.68 -5.90
N TRP A 120 -10.38 13.03 -4.75
CA TRP A 120 -9.05 12.61 -4.28
C TRP A 120 -8.41 11.55 -5.18
N ASP A 121 -9.18 10.54 -5.57
CA ASP A 121 -8.76 9.45 -6.45
C ASP A 121 -8.35 9.99 -7.82
N LEU A 122 -9.13 10.92 -8.39
CA LEU A 122 -8.72 11.59 -9.62
C LEU A 122 -7.43 12.40 -9.43
N ALA A 123 -7.30 13.19 -8.36
CA ALA A 123 -6.11 14.00 -8.11
C ALA A 123 -4.85 13.13 -7.95
N SER A 124 -4.99 12.04 -7.19
CA SER A 124 -3.96 11.03 -6.95
C SER A 124 -3.53 10.34 -8.24
N THR A 125 -4.50 9.81 -8.98
CA THR A 125 -4.26 9.13 -10.26
C THR A 125 -3.64 10.06 -11.31
N LEU A 126 -4.09 11.32 -11.37
CA LEU A 126 -3.50 12.34 -12.25
C LEU A 126 -2.03 12.57 -11.93
N TYR A 127 -1.68 12.75 -10.65
CA TYR A 127 -0.30 13.01 -10.24
C TYR A 127 0.66 11.90 -10.70
N VAL A 128 0.29 10.64 -10.47
CA VAL A 128 1.15 9.50 -10.88
C VAL A 128 1.17 9.31 -12.39
N ALA A 129 0.04 9.47 -13.07
CA ALA A 129 -0.01 9.40 -14.53
C ALA A 129 0.89 10.48 -15.17
N GLU A 130 0.84 11.71 -14.64
CA GLU A 130 1.68 12.82 -15.09
C GLU A 130 3.16 12.58 -14.78
N SER A 131 3.48 12.01 -13.62
CA SER A 131 4.84 11.62 -13.24
C SER A 131 5.40 10.53 -14.16
N LEU A 132 4.53 9.65 -14.68
CA LEU A 132 4.85 8.67 -15.72
C LEU A 132 4.81 9.27 -17.14
N GLY A 133 4.68 10.59 -17.28
CA GLY A 133 4.75 11.32 -18.55
C GLY A 133 3.43 11.45 -19.31
N MET A 134 2.31 11.02 -18.74
CA MET A 134 0.98 11.18 -19.32
C MET A 134 0.29 12.44 -18.79
N ARG A 135 0.33 13.53 -19.58
CA ARG A 135 -0.30 14.81 -19.21
C ARG A 135 -1.83 14.83 -19.42
N HIS A 136 -2.57 15.52 -18.53
CA HIS A 136 -4.05 15.56 -18.52
C HIS A 136 -4.63 16.92 -18.13
N ASP A 137 -4.40 17.96 -18.93
CA ASP A 137 -4.82 19.34 -18.61
C ASP A 137 -6.34 19.48 -18.35
N ASP A 138 -7.18 18.85 -19.17
CA ASP A 138 -8.65 18.97 -19.06
C ASP A 138 -9.22 18.33 -17.78
N LEU A 139 -8.59 17.26 -17.28
CA LEU A 139 -8.99 16.62 -16.03
C LEU A 139 -8.45 17.41 -14.84
N ARG A 140 -7.23 17.92 -14.94
CA ARG A 140 -6.61 18.75 -13.91
C ARG A 140 -7.41 20.02 -13.64
N ALA A 141 -7.96 20.65 -14.70
CA ALA A 141 -8.83 21.81 -14.58
C ALA A 141 -10.14 21.55 -13.82
N GLN A 142 -10.54 20.28 -13.63
CA GLN A 142 -11.75 19.92 -12.87
C GLN A 142 -11.51 19.82 -11.36
N LEU A 143 -10.25 19.67 -10.93
CA LEU A 143 -9.92 19.43 -9.52
C LEU A 143 -10.23 20.64 -8.64
N GLU A 144 -9.74 21.83 -8.99
CA GLU A 144 -9.92 23.04 -8.18
C GLU A 144 -11.40 23.35 -7.86
N PRO A 145 -12.33 23.42 -8.84
CA PRO A 145 -13.73 23.69 -8.53
C PRO A 145 -14.40 22.53 -7.78
N ALA A 146 -13.93 21.29 -7.92
CA ALA A 146 -14.47 20.16 -7.17
C ALA A 146 -14.01 20.16 -5.70
N ILE A 147 -12.74 20.51 -5.45
CA ILE A 147 -12.16 20.62 -4.11
C ILE A 147 -12.81 21.75 -3.32
N ALA A 148 -13.05 22.90 -3.97
CA ALA A 148 -13.65 24.08 -3.35
C ALA A 148 -15.09 23.87 -2.84
N LYS A 149 -15.74 22.75 -3.18
CA LYS A 149 -17.08 22.40 -2.66
C LYS A 149 -17.06 21.99 -1.18
N TYR A 150 -15.89 21.63 -0.65
CA TYR A 150 -15.76 21.00 0.66
C TYR A 150 -14.84 21.82 1.58
N SER A 151 -15.18 21.83 2.87
CA SER A 151 -14.36 22.50 3.90
C SER A 151 -13.15 21.65 4.31
N ALA A 152 -12.16 22.25 4.97
CA ALA A 152 -11.04 21.52 5.58
C ALA A 152 -11.53 20.39 6.51
N LYS A 153 -12.52 20.69 7.36
CA LYS A 153 -13.14 19.69 8.25
C LYS A 153 -13.78 18.53 7.51
N THR A 154 -14.34 18.78 6.33
CA THR A 154 -14.93 17.72 5.48
C THR A 154 -13.84 16.89 4.81
N TRP A 155 -12.74 17.51 4.39
CA TRP A 155 -11.61 16.84 3.76
C TRP A 155 -10.81 15.98 4.73
N LEU A 156 -10.55 16.53 5.92
CA LEU A 156 -9.51 16.08 6.86
C LEU A 156 -10.07 15.61 8.20
N GLY A 157 -11.38 15.72 8.43
CA GLY A 157 -12.03 15.40 9.71
C GLY A 157 -11.86 16.49 10.80
N PHE A 158 -10.92 17.41 10.63
CA PHE A 158 -10.71 18.60 11.45
C PHE A 158 -10.10 19.73 10.61
N ASP A 159 -9.91 20.91 11.20
CA ASP A 159 -9.23 22.02 10.54
C ASP A 159 -7.82 22.19 11.16
N PRO A 160 -6.73 21.77 10.49
CA PRO A 160 -5.39 21.84 11.04
C PRO A 160 -4.91 23.26 11.36
N GLN A 161 -5.56 24.31 10.81
CA GLN A 161 -5.17 25.69 11.06
C GLN A 161 -5.79 26.23 12.36
N THR A 162 -6.90 25.66 12.82
CA THR A 162 -7.66 26.22 13.95
C THR A 162 -7.93 25.23 15.08
N ASP A 163 -7.97 23.93 14.78
CA ASP A 163 -8.38 22.87 15.70
C ASP A 163 -7.24 21.87 15.90
N ALA A 164 -7.07 21.38 17.13
CA ALA A 164 -6.23 20.22 17.37
C ALA A 164 -6.88 18.96 16.76
N PRO A 165 -6.08 17.95 16.35
CA PRO A 165 -6.60 16.69 15.88
C PRO A 165 -7.58 16.06 16.88
N PRO A 166 -8.56 15.31 16.39
CA PRO A 166 -9.53 14.67 17.25
C PRO A 166 -8.82 13.69 18.22
N ASN A 167 -9.22 13.63 19.51
CA ASN A 167 -8.53 12.85 20.55
C ASN A 167 -9.32 11.66 21.09
N LYS A 168 -10.41 11.30 20.41
CA LYS A 168 -11.28 10.17 20.75
C LYS A 168 -11.63 9.38 19.50
N THR A 169 -12.32 8.27 19.66
CA THR A 169 -12.94 7.56 18.54
C THR A 169 -14.19 8.33 18.09
N TYR A 170 -14.41 8.44 16.77
CA TYR A 170 -15.57 9.11 16.20
C TYR A 170 -16.43 8.14 15.40
N THR A 171 -17.74 8.35 15.46
CA THR A 171 -18.72 7.54 14.73
C THR A 171 -19.38 8.42 13.67
N ILE A 172 -19.21 8.05 12.40
CA ILE A 172 -19.89 8.66 11.26
C ILE A 172 -21.15 7.83 10.97
N LEU A 173 -22.28 8.48 10.71
CA LEU A 173 -23.56 7.82 10.42
C LEU A 173 -24.13 8.20 9.04
N GLY A 174 -24.84 7.27 8.41
CA GLY A 174 -25.67 7.55 7.23
C GLY A 174 -24.88 7.83 5.95
N LYS A 175 -25.30 8.81 5.15
CA LYS A 175 -24.70 9.09 3.83
C LYS A 175 -23.22 9.48 3.93
N GLU A 176 -22.84 10.21 4.97
CA GLU A 176 -21.44 10.55 5.26
C GLU A 176 -20.62 9.33 5.69
N ALA A 177 -21.24 8.36 6.36
CA ALA A 177 -20.60 7.09 6.71
C ALA A 177 -20.41 6.20 5.48
N CYS A 178 -21.37 6.18 4.56
CA CYS A 178 -21.20 5.50 3.28
C CYS A 178 -20.12 6.15 2.41
N ILE A 179 -19.99 7.46 2.50
CA ILE A 179 -18.88 8.20 1.91
C ILE A 179 -17.59 7.67 2.60
N ALA A 180 -17.40 7.89 3.90
CA ALA A 180 -16.20 7.45 4.63
C ALA A 180 -15.85 5.96 4.45
N ALA A 181 -16.83 5.05 4.44
CA ALA A 181 -16.65 3.60 4.28
C ALA A 181 -16.16 3.16 2.89
N ASN A 182 -16.37 3.97 1.85
CA ASN A 182 -15.97 3.65 0.47
C ASN A 182 -14.73 4.45 0.03
N ALA A 183 -14.10 5.15 0.98
CA ALA A 183 -12.80 5.74 0.78
C ALA A 183 -11.74 4.61 0.67
N PRO A 184 -10.74 4.71 -0.21
CA PRO A 184 -9.52 3.89 -0.10
C PRO A 184 -8.83 4.03 1.26
N ARG A 185 -9.20 5.06 2.03
CA ARG A 185 -8.73 5.52 3.35
C ARG A 185 -8.94 4.55 4.52
N ILE A 186 -9.31 3.29 4.26
CA ILE A 186 -9.66 2.38 5.34
C ILE A 186 -9.07 0.99 5.04
N GLN A 187 -7.76 0.87 5.19
CA GLN A 187 -7.15 -0.43 5.52
C GLN A 187 -7.13 -0.65 7.05
N SER A 188 -7.13 0.41 7.86
CA SER A 188 -7.09 0.31 9.34
C SER A 188 -8.43 0.50 10.05
N ALA A 189 -9.33 1.36 9.54
CA ALA A 189 -10.56 1.65 10.27
C ALA A 189 -11.49 0.42 10.32
N THR A 190 -11.92 0.07 11.54
CA THR A 190 -12.93 -0.98 11.71
C THR A 190 -14.28 -0.47 11.20
N ILE A 191 -14.61 -0.76 9.94
CA ILE A 191 -15.94 -0.51 9.38
C ILE A 191 -16.90 -1.53 9.99
N VAL A 192 -17.61 -1.15 11.05
CA VAL A 192 -18.72 -1.95 11.59
C VAL A 192 -20.03 -1.53 10.92
N VAL A 193 -20.40 -2.21 9.84
CA VAL A 193 -21.73 -2.02 9.24
C VAL A 193 -22.79 -2.64 10.17
N GLU A 194 -23.42 -1.83 11.01
CA GLU A 194 -24.57 -2.22 11.84
C GLU A 194 -25.87 -1.75 11.19
N ASP A 195 -26.84 -2.64 10.97
CA ASP A 195 -28.21 -2.23 10.65
C ASP A 195 -28.82 -1.56 11.89
N ILE A 196 -29.05 -0.24 11.87
CA ILE A 196 -29.79 0.42 12.95
C ILE A 196 -31.26 -0.03 12.88
N GLU A 197 -31.63 -1.01 13.71
CA GLU A 197 -33.03 -1.36 13.94
C GLU A 197 -33.81 -0.10 14.36
N GLU A 198 -34.95 0.15 13.72
CA GLU A 198 -35.82 1.28 14.07
C GLU A 198 -36.34 1.11 15.49
N VAL A 199 -35.85 1.93 16.43
CA VAL A 199 -36.55 2.14 17.69
C VAL A 199 -37.75 3.05 17.40
N GLY A 200 -38.88 2.43 17.06
CA GLY A 200 -40.09 3.13 16.64
C GLY A 200 -41.39 2.34 16.83
N ALA A 201 -41.82 2.20 18.09
CA ALA A 201 -43.21 2.11 18.54
C ALA A 201 -44.24 1.32 17.71
N LYS A 202 -44.62 0.13 18.19
CA LYS A 202 -46.04 -0.25 18.47
C LYS A 202 -46.12 -1.61 19.16
N GLY A 203 -46.80 -1.63 20.30
CA GLY A 203 -47.06 -2.86 21.04
C GLY A 203 -47.95 -3.84 20.28
N ARG A 204 -47.63 -5.12 20.41
CA ARG A 204 -48.65 -6.17 20.56
C ARG A 204 -48.03 -7.41 21.20
N ALA A 205 -48.68 -7.87 22.27
CA ALA A 205 -48.36 -9.07 23.02
C ALA A 205 -48.30 -10.32 22.13
N GLY A 206 -47.34 -11.21 22.37
CA GLY A 206 -47.22 -12.45 21.62
C GLY A 206 -46.19 -13.45 22.15
N LYS A 207 -46.52 -14.09 23.28
CA LYS A 207 -46.09 -15.43 23.75
C LYS A 207 -44.60 -15.73 24.00
N ARG A 208 -44.37 -16.04 25.28
CA ARG A 208 -43.24 -16.79 25.83
C ARG A 208 -43.11 -18.16 25.15
N GLY A 209 -41.90 -18.51 24.75
CA GLY A 209 -41.45 -19.87 24.43
C GLY A 209 -40.18 -20.14 25.22
N SER A 210 -40.26 -21.13 26.10
CA SER A 210 -39.25 -21.61 27.04
C SER A 210 -38.15 -22.47 26.40
N GLY A 211 -36.93 -22.42 26.95
CA GLY A 211 -35.89 -23.43 26.78
C GLY A 211 -34.55 -22.83 26.35
N SER A 212 -33.40 -23.16 26.91
CA SER A 212 -33.01 -23.98 28.06
C SER A 212 -31.58 -23.57 28.43
N LEU A 213 -31.26 -23.59 29.72
CA LEU A 213 -29.90 -23.46 30.23
C LEU A 213 -29.02 -24.59 29.66
N GLY A 214 -27.91 -24.21 29.04
CA GLY A 214 -26.79 -25.09 28.72
C GLY A 214 -25.48 -24.33 28.94
N GLN A 215 -24.79 -24.63 30.04
CA GLN A 215 -23.34 -24.42 30.16
C GLN A 215 -22.60 -25.57 29.43
N PRO A 216 -21.25 -25.60 29.38
CA PRO A 216 -20.27 -24.60 28.95
C PRO A 216 -19.34 -25.20 27.86
N VAL A 217 -18.72 -24.40 26.98
CA VAL A 217 -17.63 -24.92 26.11
C VAL A 217 -16.42 -24.00 26.13
N LYS A 218 -15.28 -24.66 26.36
CA LYS A 218 -13.92 -24.18 26.58
C LYS A 218 -13.46 -23.13 25.56
N ALA A 219 -12.77 -22.12 26.07
CA ALA A 219 -11.93 -21.22 25.28
C ALA A 219 -10.82 -22.04 24.59
N SER A 220 -10.87 -22.12 23.27
CA SER A 220 -9.73 -22.47 22.42
C SER A 220 -9.33 -21.22 21.65
N GLY A 221 -8.06 -20.84 21.75
CA GLY A 221 -7.48 -19.66 21.12
C GLY A 221 -7.82 -19.60 19.63
N GLY A 222 -8.49 -18.52 19.26
CA GLY A 222 -8.86 -18.19 17.90
C GLY A 222 -7.92 -17.14 17.35
N LYS A 223 -7.32 -17.45 16.20
CA LYS A 223 -6.54 -16.57 15.34
C LYS A 223 -7.27 -15.24 15.13
N PHE A 224 -6.56 -14.12 15.30
CA PHE A 224 -7.01 -12.81 14.87
C PHE A 224 -6.90 -12.72 13.35
N GLY A 225 -7.88 -13.30 12.66
CA GLY A 225 -8.20 -12.87 11.31
C GLY A 225 -9.13 -11.67 11.42
N SER A 226 -8.74 -10.55 10.81
CA SER A 226 -9.67 -9.47 10.46
C SER A 226 -10.81 -10.10 9.66
N SER A 227 -11.89 -10.44 10.36
CA SER A 227 -13.09 -11.05 9.81
C SER A 227 -14.22 -10.03 9.85
N GLY A 228 -13.93 -8.84 9.33
CA GLY A 228 -14.97 -7.96 8.79
C GLY A 228 -15.24 -8.40 7.36
N LYS A 229 -16.48 -8.79 7.04
CA LYS A 229 -16.90 -9.02 5.66
C LYS A 229 -16.73 -7.71 4.87
N THR A 230 -15.63 -7.54 4.16
CA THR A 230 -15.47 -6.50 3.13
C THR A 230 -16.19 -6.97 1.86
N GLY A 231 -17.52 -6.89 1.89
CA GLY A 231 -18.34 -7.09 0.70
C GLY A 231 -18.13 -5.90 -0.24
N GLY A 232 -17.26 -6.05 -1.23
CA GLY A 232 -17.04 -5.10 -2.34
C GLY A 232 -18.23 -5.01 -3.30
N GLY A 233 -19.41 -4.68 -2.78
CA GLY A 233 -20.57 -4.29 -3.58
C GLY A 233 -20.81 -2.80 -3.36
N LYS A 234 -20.66 -1.98 -4.42
CA LYS A 234 -21.04 -0.57 -4.41
C LYS A 234 -22.46 -0.44 -3.84
N LEU A 235 -22.59 0.15 -2.65
CA LEU A 235 -23.88 0.63 -2.17
C LEU A 235 -24.29 1.76 -3.12
N GLY A 236 -25.31 1.49 -3.95
CA GLY A 236 -25.85 2.50 -4.86
C GLY A 236 -26.26 3.75 -4.09
N SER A 237 -26.04 4.93 -4.67
CA SER A 237 -26.32 6.23 -4.06
C SER A 237 -27.79 6.44 -3.59
N GLY A 238 -28.69 5.53 -3.97
CA GLY A 238 -30.10 5.50 -3.55
C GLY A 238 -30.46 4.54 -2.42
N ASP A 239 -29.59 3.57 -2.09
CA ASP A 239 -29.84 2.53 -1.07
C ASP A 239 -28.64 2.43 -0.13
N CYS A 240 -28.40 3.48 0.66
CA CYS A 240 -27.51 3.34 1.82
C CYS A 240 -28.32 2.77 2.99
N PRO A 241 -28.10 1.51 3.41
CA PRO A 241 -28.50 1.09 4.73
C PRO A 241 -27.80 1.99 5.75
N LYS A 242 -28.24 1.92 7.00
CA LYS A 242 -27.85 2.83 8.07
C LYS A 242 -26.42 2.54 8.54
N VAL A 243 -25.42 2.79 7.68
CA VAL A 243 -24.00 2.49 7.91
C VAL A 243 -23.46 3.34 9.05
N LYS A 244 -22.66 2.70 9.88
CA LYS A 244 -21.89 3.28 10.97
C LYS A 244 -20.41 3.02 10.69
N VAL A 245 -19.61 4.07 10.59
CA VAL A 245 -18.14 3.92 10.51
C VAL A 245 -17.57 4.41 11.82
N THR A 246 -16.71 3.61 12.43
CA THR A 246 -16.00 3.99 13.65
C THR A 246 -14.54 4.19 13.26
N MET A 247 -14.04 5.42 13.42
CA MET A 247 -12.65 5.78 13.14
C MET A 247 -11.96 6.09 14.46
N THR A 248 -10.74 5.57 14.64
CA THR A 248 -9.89 6.01 15.74
C THR A 248 -9.40 7.44 15.49
N ASN A 249 -8.89 8.09 16.53
CA ASN A 249 -8.21 9.36 16.36
C ASN A 249 -6.98 9.24 15.45
N LEU A 250 -6.32 8.08 15.45
CA LEU A 250 -5.17 7.79 14.60
C LEU A 250 -5.58 7.68 13.14
N ASP A 251 -6.73 7.05 12.85
CA ASP A 251 -7.29 7.01 11.49
C ASP A 251 -7.45 8.41 10.90
N VAL A 252 -8.11 9.31 11.65
CA VAL A 252 -8.30 10.69 11.18
C VAL A 252 -6.96 11.43 11.07
N PHE A 253 -6.02 11.16 11.98
CA PHE A 253 -4.73 11.82 12.00
C PHE A 253 -3.89 11.45 10.76
N TYR A 254 -3.69 10.15 10.48
CA TYR A 254 -2.89 9.76 9.34
C TYR A 254 -3.59 10.07 8.00
N ASP A 255 -4.92 9.99 7.93
CA ASP A 255 -5.66 10.36 6.72
C ASP A 255 -5.45 11.83 6.36
N ALA A 256 -5.54 12.72 7.36
CA ALA A 256 -5.27 14.13 7.17
C ALA A 256 -3.81 14.37 6.76
N MET A 257 -2.87 13.62 7.34
CA MET A 257 -1.46 13.67 6.98
C MET A 257 -1.23 13.33 5.51
N ILE A 258 -1.73 12.18 5.05
CA ILE A 258 -1.60 11.70 3.67
C ILE A 258 -2.30 12.66 2.71
N THR A 259 -3.52 13.10 3.03
CA THR A 259 -4.31 13.99 2.18
C THR A 259 -3.67 15.36 2.00
N THR A 260 -3.10 15.93 3.06
CA THR A 260 -2.42 17.23 2.98
C THR A 260 -1.06 17.11 2.31
N TYR A 261 -0.28 16.08 2.66
CA TYR A 261 1.01 15.77 2.03
C TYR A 261 0.88 15.65 0.51
N PHE A 262 -0.02 14.78 0.06
CA PHE A 262 -0.21 14.56 -1.36
C PHE A 262 -0.93 15.72 -2.04
N GLY A 263 -1.85 16.42 -1.37
CA GLY A 263 -2.45 17.66 -1.88
C GLY A 263 -1.37 18.65 -2.34
N ASP A 264 -0.40 18.95 -1.47
CA ASP A 264 0.70 19.86 -1.81
C ASP A 264 1.50 19.37 -3.04
N ARG A 265 1.67 18.06 -3.23
CA ARG A 265 2.37 17.48 -4.40
C ARG A 265 1.53 17.44 -5.67
N PHE A 266 0.23 17.28 -5.52
CA PHE A 266 -0.74 17.38 -6.61
C PHE A 266 -0.89 18.84 -7.06
N GLY A 267 -0.43 19.80 -6.25
CA GLY A 267 -0.61 21.22 -6.48
C GLY A 267 -2.04 21.68 -6.21
N VAL A 268 -2.74 21.01 -5.28
CA VAL A 268 -4.10 21.34 -4.84
C VAL A 268 -4.19 21.35 -3.32
N THR A 269 -5.00 22.22 -2.74
CA THR A 269 -5.13 22.32 -1.28
C THR A 269 -6.48 21.78 -0.82
N HIS A 270 -6.48 20.68 -0.07
CA HIS A 270 -7.68 20.08 0.52
C HIS A 270 -8.09 20.78 1.83
N GLY A 271 -8.18 22.12 1.78
CA GLY A 271 -8.53 22.98 2.91
C GLY A 271 -7.36 23.38 3.82
N ALA A 272 -6.29 22.58 3.91
CA ALA A 272 -5.04 22.93 4.60
C ALA A 272 -3.82 22.34 3.87
N THR A 273 -2.64 22.90 4.12
CA THR A 273 -1.35 22.43 3.59
C THR A 273 -0.74 21.37 4.50
N PHE A 274 0.26 20.63 4.01
CA PHE A 274 1.01 19.70 4.85
C PHE A 274 1.75 20.43 5.99
N ALA A 275 2.24 21.65 5.73
CA ALA A 275 2.88 22.48 6.75
C ALA A 275 1.91 22.86 7.88
N ASP A 276 0.63 23.09 7.58
CA ASP A 276 -0.40 23.33 8.61
C ASP A 276 -0.65 22.07 9.45
N PHE A 277 -0.44 20.88 8.89
CA PHE A 277 -0.65 19.61 9.57
C PHE A 277 0.54 19.20 10.47
N THR A 278 1.79 19.33 10.01
CA THR A 278 2.96 18.76 10.69
C THR A 278 3.19 19.28 12.11
N GLN A 279 2.69 20.48 12.43
CA GLN A 279 2.74 21.04 13.79
C GLN A 279 2.06 20.14 14.85
N TRP A 280 1.18 19.22 14.43
CA TRP A 280 0.40 18.36 15.30
C TRP A 280 1.05 17.01 15.60
N ILE A 281 2.09 16.60 14.86
CA ILE A 281 2.82 15.34 15.09
C ILE A 281 3.30 15.19 16.55
N PRO A 282 3.86 16.23 17.20
CA PRO A 282 4.33 16.10 18.58
C PRO A 282 3.26 15.75 19.62
N GLN A 283 1.97 15.85 19.30
CA GLN A 283 0.89 15.42 20.20
C GLN A 283 0.81 13.91 20.38
N LEU A 284 1.41 13.14 19.47
CA LEU A 284 1.49 11.68 19.58
C LEU A 284 2.60 11.24 20.55
N TYR A 285 3.47 12.15 21.00
CA TYR A 285 4.61 11.83 21.83
C TYR A 285 4.30 11.86 23.34
N PRO A 286 4.91 10.94 24.13
CA PRO A 286 5.57 9.73 23.67
C PRO A 286 4.57 8.74 23.08
N TYR A 287 4.98 8.00 22.06
CA TYR A 287 4.13 6.98 21.44
C TYR A 287 3.70 5.93 22.46
N ALA A 288 2.41 5.57 22.43
CA ALA A 288 1.84 4.62 23.39
C ALA A 288 2.31 3.19 23.14
N THR A 289 2.45 2.41 24.20
CA THR A 289 2.79 0.97 24.10
C THR A 289 1.55 0.13 23.82
N GLN A 290 1.76 -1.09 23.30
CA GLN A 290 0.68 -2.03 23.02
C GLN A 290 -0.15 -2.34 24.29
N GLU A 291 0.46 -2.39 25.48
CA GLU A 291 -0.27 -2.60 26.73
C GLU A 291 -1.18 -1.43 27.10
N GLN A 292 -0.83 -0.21 26.70
CA GLN A 292 -1.60 1.00 27.02
C GLN A 292 -2.85 1.14 26.16
N VAL A 293 -2.76 0.79 24.87
CA VAL A 293 -3.85 1.04 23.90
C VAL A 293 -4.51 -0.23 23.36
N GLY A 294 -3.92 -1.40 23.62
CA GLY A 294 -4.37 -2.68 23.08
C GLY A 294 -3.94 -2.89 21.63
N SER A 295 -4.03 -4.13 21.14
CA SER A 295 -3.44 -4.52 19.85
C SER A 295 -3.99 -3.72 18.65
N SER A 296 -5.31 -3.59 18.52
CA SER A 296 -5.91 -2.90 17.37
C SER A 296 -5.42 -1.46 17.22
N VAL A 297 -5.50 -0.65 18.28
CA VAL A 297 -5.06 0.75 18.26
C VAL A 297 -3.54 0.86 18.12
N PHE A 298 -2.81 -0.14 18.61
CA PHE A 298 -1.36 -0.20 18.43
C PHE A 298 -0.96 -0.41 16.96
N TYR A 299 -1.70 -1.23 16.20
CA TYR A 299 -1.48 -1.36 14.75
C TYR A 299 -1.84 -0.07 13.99
N ASP A 300 -2.92 0.63 14.37
CA ASP A 300 -3.20 1.97 13.81
C ASP A 300 -2.07 2.96 14.10
N LEU A 301 -1.46 2.85 15.28
CA LEU A 301 -0.33 3.69 15.68
C LEU A 301 0.92 3.35 14.85
N ILE A 302 1.22 2.07 14.67
CA ILE A 302 2.29 1.61 13.79
C ILE A 302 2.13 2.23 12.40
N TYR A 303 0.94 2.08 11.81
CA TYR A 303 0.63 2.60 10.48
C TYR A 303 0.78 4.13 10.42
N THR A 304 0.35 4.83 11.47
CA THR A 304 0.54 6.28 11.59
C THR A 304 2.03 6.64 11.60
N VAL A 305 2.86 5.93 12.38
CA VAL A 305 4.30 6.21 12.49
C VAL A 305 5.04 5.90 11.19
N THR A 306 4.73 4.78 10.51
CA THR A 306 5.35 4.48 9.20
C THR A 306 5.04 5.56 8.18
N HIS A 307 3.82 6.08 8.17
CA HIS A 307 3.42 7.15 7.25
C HIS A 307 3.97 8.53 7.62
N ILE A 308 4.27 8.79 8.90
CA ILE A 308 5.08 9.97 9.28
C ILE A 308 6.44 9.84 8.58
N VAL A 309 7.10 8.69 8.66
CA VAL A 309 8.38 8.47 7.97
C VAL A 309 8.23 8.63 6.46
N TYR A 310 7.21 8.06 5.83
CA TYR A 310 6.99 8.18 4.38
C TYR A 310 6.78 9.62 3.91
N THR A 311 6.02 10.42 4.65
CA THR A 311 5.81 11.83 4.27
C THR A 311 7.08 12.67 4.42
N HIS A 312 7.98 12.31 5.34
CA HIS A 312 9.27 12.99 5.52
C HIS A 312 10.34 12.52 4.53
N ASN A 313 10.33 11.23 4.13
CA ASN A 313 11.26 10.67 3.15
C ASN A 313 10.80 10.83 1.70
N ASP A 314 9.66 11.50 1.48
CA ASP A 314 9.06 11.68 0.17
C ASP A 314 8.75 10.33 -0.53
N TYR A 315 8.14 9.43 0.23
CA TYR A 315 7.78 8.06 -0.15
C TYR A 315 8.94 7.31 -0.82
N GLY A 316 10.08 7.28 -0.12
CA GLY A 316 11.28 6.53 -0.52
C GLY A 316 12.26 7.29 -1.41
N LYS A 317 12.02 8.58 -1.69
CA LYS A 317 12.96 9.40 -2.48
C LYS A 317 14.12 9.94 -1.68
N LYS A 318 14.02 10.10 -0.36
CA LYS A 318 15.08 10.72 0.46
C LYS A 318 15.48 9.82 1.61
N ARG A 319 16.74 9.90 2.04
CA ARG A 319 17.14 9.37 3.35
C ARG A 319 16.70 10.32 4.45
N ILE A 320 16.46 9.77 5.64
CA ILE A 320 16.20 10.54 6.86
C ILE A 320 17.37 10.33 7.82
N ASP A 321 17.87 11.41 8.41
CA ASP A 321 18.77 11.29 9.56
C ASP A 321 17.94 10.91 10.80
N PRO A 322 18.29 9.86 11.56
CA PRO A 322 17.61 9.54 12.81
C PRO A 322 17.46 10.72 13.79
N ALA A 323 18.31 11.75 13.70
CA ALA A 323 18.19 12.97 14.49
C ALA A 323 17.01 13.87 14.09
N ASP A 324 16.52 13.77 12.85
CA ASP A 324 15.38 14.56 12.35
C ASP A 324 14.02 13.99 12.83
N LEU A 325 13.95 12.66 13.02
CA LEU A 325 12.77 11.93 13.51
C LEU A 325 13.14 10.93 14.63
N PRO A 326 13.62 11.42 15.78
CA PRO A 326 14.17 10.56 16.83
C PRO A 326 13.11 9.69 17.52
N GLU A 327 11.87 10.19 17.61
CA GLU A 327 10.75 9.51 18.26
C GLU A 327 10.25 8.35 17.39
N GLU A 328 10.11 8.57 16.08
CA GLU A 328 9.71 7.58 15.08
C GLU A 328 10.79 6.50 14.97
N PHE A 329 12.06 6.90 14.85
CA PHE A 329 13.16 5.95 14.74
C PHE A 329 13.25 5.04 15.97
N ARG A 330 13.12 5.61 17.18
CA ARG A 330 13.07 4.84 18.42
C ARG A 330 11.88 3.89 18.44
N PHE A 331 10.68 4.39 18.15
CA PHE A 331 9.46 3.58 18.15
C PHE A 331 9.59 2.38 17.21
N LEU A 332 10.02 2.61 15.96
CA LEU A 332 10.20 1.55 14.98
C LEU A 332 11.22 0.50 15.47
N ARG A 333 12.34 0.94 16.03
CA ARG A 333 13.37 0.03 16.57
C ARG A 333 12.90 -0.80 17.77
N GLU A 334 12.10 -0.22 18.66
CA GLU A 334 11.65 -0.88 19.90
C GLU A 334 10.47 -1.83 19.67
N THR A 335 9.67 -1.61 18.62
CA THR A 335 8.40 -2.32 18.39
C THR A 335 8.42 -3.29 17.22
N PHE A 336 9.50 -3.31 16.42
CA PHE A 336 9.63 -4.14 15.20
C PHE A 336 9.31 -5.63 15.41
N THR A 337 9.59 -6.18 16.60
CA THR A 337 9.32 -7.61 16.84
C THR A 337 7.83 -7.95 16.87
N VAL A 338 6.95 -7.00 17.17
CA VAL A 338 5.50 -7.24 17.29
C VAL A 338 4.90 -7.76 15.97
N PRO A 339 4.92 -7.02 14.85
CA PRO A 339 4.35 -7.53 13.59
C PRO A 339 5.11 -8.74 13.03
N LEU A 340 6.40 -8.86 13.33
CA LEU A 340 7.21 -10.01 12.93
C LEU A 340 6.76 -11.30 13.63
N GLU A 341 6.42 -11.23 14.92
CA GLU A 341 5.93 -12.36 15.71
C GLU A 341 4.49 -12.74 15.36
N ASP A 342 3.67 -11.75 15.02
CA ASP A 342 2.30 -11.94 14.54
C ASP A 342 2.25 -12.48 13.09
N ASN A 343 3.39 -12.50 12.38
CA ASN A 343 3.50 -12.81 10.95
C ASN A 343 2.64 -11.90 10.06
N ASP A 344 2.49 -10.63 10.46
CA ASP A 344 1.82 -9.63 9.65
C ASP A 344 2.79 -9.12 8.57
N CYS A 345 2.74 -9.80 7.42
CA CYS A 345 3.64 -9.58 6.29
C CYS A 345 3.65 -8.14 5.77
N GLU A 346 2.49 -7.48 5.78
CA GLU A 346 2.37 -6.12 5.31
C GLU A 346 3.07 -5.18 6.28
N THR A 347 2.70 -5.28 7.55
CA THR A 347 3.22 -4.39 8.58
C THR A 347 4.74 -4.53 8.74
N PHE A 348 5.28 -5.74 8.86
CA PHE A 348 6.74 -5.85 9.02
C PHE A 348 7.52 -5.51 7.74
N ALA A 349 6.89 -5.55 6.55
CA ALA A 349 7.51 -5.04 5.32
C ALA A 349 7.62 -3.51 5.35
N GLU A 350 6.62 -2.79 5.87
CA GLU A 350 6.72 -1.34 6.08
C GLU A 350 7.81 -0.97 7.10
N TYR A 351 7.99 -1.76 8.17
CA TYR A 351 9.12 -1.56 9.08
C TYR A 351 10.45 -1.67 8.34
N VAL A 352 10.61 -2.68 7.47
CA VAL A 352 11.84 -2.85 6.70
C VAL A 352 12.08 -1.65 5.79
N ASP A 353 11.05 -1.19 5.07
CA ASP A 353 11.17 -0.04 4.16
C ASP A 353 11.50 1.26 4.91
N THR A 354 10.74 1.58 5.96
CA THR A 354 10.96 2.77 6.78
C THR A 354 12.34 2.77 7.45
N LEU A 355 12.81 1.64 7.99
CA LEU A 355 14.14 1.54 8.59
C LEU A 355 15.28 1.64 7.56
N LYS A 356 15.09 1.19 6.32
CA LYS A 356 16.06 1.44 5.23
C LYS A 356 16.23 2.93 4.95
N SER A 357 15.16 3.72 5.08
CA SER A 357 15.21 5.17 4.90
C SER A 357 16.08 5.87 5.94
N PHE A 358 16.17 5.31 7.15
CA PHE A 358 17.12 5.71 8.20
C PHE A 358 18.53 5.12 8.04
N GLY A 359 18.77 4.32 6.99
CA GLY A 359 20.06 3.69 6.72
C GLY A 359 20.34 2.43 7.55
N VAL A 360 19.33 1.83 8.17
CA VAL A 360 19.48 0.55 8.87
C VAL A 360 19.63 -0.57 7.83
N THR A 361 20.60 -1.45 8.04
CA THR A 361 20.89 -2.58 7.14
C THR A 361 20.69 -3.92 7.86
N PRO A 362 20.41 -5.03 7.15
CA PRO A 362 20.30 -6.36 7.76
C PRO A 362 21.59 -6.83 8.45
N GLU A 363 22.76 -6.34 8.05
CA GLU A 363 24.03 -6.64 8.74
C GLU A 363 24.16 -5.94 10.10
N ALA A 364 23.50 -4.80 10.26
CA ALA A 364 23.54 -3.99 11.48
C ALA A 364 22.35 -4.29 12.42
N ASP A 365 21.30 -4.93 11.93
CA ASP A 365 20.07 -5.19 12.69
C ASP A 365 19.52 -6.60 12.41
N VAL A 366 19.50 -7.43 13.46
CA VAL A 366 19.00 -8.81 13.40
C VAL A 366 17.52 -8.90 13.05
N ASN A 367 16.70 -7.92 13.44
CA ASN A 367 15.27 -7.92 13.10
C ASN A 367 15.06 -7.57 11.63
N MET A 368 15.89 -6.68 11.06
CA MET A 368 15.90 -6.41 9.61
C MET A 368 16.26 -7.67 8.82
N ALA A 369 17.33 -8.37 9.21
CA ALA A 369 17.72 -9.63 8.57
C ALA A 369 16.60 -10.68 8.65
N ARG A 370 16.01 -10.86 9.84
CA ARG A 370 14.91 -11.80 10.06
C ARG A 370 13.68 -11.45 9.24
N ALA A 371 13.29 -10.18 9.17
CA ALA A 371 12.13 -9.74 8.41
C ALA A 371 12.31 -9.96 6.90
N ILE A 372 13.47 -9.61 6.34
CA ILE A 372 13.78 -9.86 4.92
C ILE A 372 13.79 -11.36 4.63
N GLU A 373 14.39 -12.18 5.50
CA GLU A 373 14.34 -13.63 5.36
C GLU A 373 12.93 -14.21 5.47
N SER A 374 12.07 -13.62 6.30
CA SER A 374 10.66 -13.96 6.39
C SER A 374 9.93 -13.60 5.09
N LEU A 375 10.10 -12.39 4.54
CA LEU A 375 9.53 -12.00 3.24
C LEU A 375 9.91 -13.01 2.16
N MET A 376 11.20 -13.35 2.07
CA MET A 376 11.69 -14.33 1.09
C MET A 376 11.12 -15.74 1.27
N SER A 377 10.77 -16.12 2.50
CA SER A 377 10.24 -17.46 2.82
C SER A 377 8.71 -17.57 2.69
N LEU A 378 8.00 -16.45 2.80
CA LEU A 378 6.54 -16.40 2.89
C LEU A 378 5.84 -16.12 1.55
N GLN A 379 6.59 -15.89 0.47
CA GLN A 379 5.98 -15.62 -0.84
C GLN A 379 5.14 -16.82 -1.30
N ASN A 380 3.89 -16.56 -1.67
CA ASN A 380 2.97 -17.55 -2.20
C ASN A 380 3.43 -18.10 -3.56
N PHE A 381 2.92 -19.26 -3.94
CA PHE A 381 3.29 -19.92 -5.19
C PHE A 381 3.01 -19.05 -6.43
N ASP A 382 1.91 -18.29 -6.40
CA ASP A 382 1.52 -17.38 -7.49
C ASP A 382 2.29 -16.06 -7.52
N GLY A 383 3.20 -15.84 -6.58
CA GLY A 383 4.01 -14.63 -6.51
C GLY A 383 3.53 -13.59 -5.50
N SER A 384 2.31 -13.73 -4.96
CA SER A 384 1.77 -12.78 -3.98
C SER A 384 2.40 -12.95 -2.59
N TRP A 385 2.19 -11.97 -1.72
CA TRP A 385 2.36 -12.11 -0.26
C TRP A 385 1.00 -12.02 0.45
N GLY A 386 0.99 -12.31 1.77
CA GLY A 386 -0.23 -12.30 2.59
C GLY A 386 -1.10 -13.55 2.45
N ASP A 387 -2.33 -13.47 2.95
CA ASP A 387 -3.31 -14.55 2.85
C ASP A 387 -3.76 -14.72 1.37
N PRO A 388 -3.50 -15.89 0.74
CA PRO A 388 -3.89 -16.12 -0.66
C PRO A 388 -5.41 -16.13 -0.89
N PHE A 389 -6.20 -16.18 0.18
CA PHE A 389 -7.67 -16.15 0.14
C PHE A 389 -8.27 -14.81 0.54
N ASP A 390 -7.44 -13.78 0.80
CA ASP A 390 -7.96 -12.44 1.06
C ASP A 390 -8.57 -11.82 -0.20
N ASN A 391 -9.26 -10.70 -0.01
CA ASN A 391 -9.78 -9.88 -1.08
C ASN A 391 -8.65 -9.34 -1.98
N VAL A 392 -8.99 -9.08 -3.24
CA VAL A 392 -8.02 -8.75 -4.29
C VAL A 392 -7.18 -7.52 -3.93
N TYR A 393 -7.77 -6.52 -3.27
CA TYR A 393 -7.06 -5.30 -2.90
C TYR A 393 -5.99 -5.57 -1.84
N ASN A 394 -6.33 -6.29 -0.77
CA ASN A 394 -5.33 -6.67 0.25
C ASN A 394 -4.21 -7.51 -0.36
N ARG A 395 -4.55 -8.48 -1.22
CA ARG A 395 -3.53 -9.31 -1.90
C ARG A 395 -2.58 -8.47 -2.77
N PHE A 396 -3.11 -7.46 -3.47
CA PHE A 396 -2.30 -6.47 -4.20
C PHE A 396 -1.42 -5.68 -3.24
N HIS A 397 -2.01 -5.07 -2.20
CA HIS A 397 -1.32 -4.15 -1.31
C HIS A 397 -0.20 -4.84 -0.53
N THR A 398 -0.51 -5.96 0.13
CA THR A 398 0.51 -6.75 0.85
C THR A 398 1.65 -7.20 -0.07
N THR A 399 1.36 -7.52 -1.34
CA THR A 399 2.38 -7.86 -2.34
C THR A 399 3.25 -6.66 -2.68
N TRP A 400 2.65 -5.48 -2.90
CA TRP A 400 3.39 -4.26 -3.17
C TRP A 400 4.28 -3.89 -1.98
N THR A 401 3.76 -3.88 -0.76
CA THR A 401 4.54 -3.59 0.45
C THR A 401 5.70 -4.56 0.63
N ALA A 402 5.49 -5.86 0.34
CA ALA A 402 6.58 -6.84 0.36
C ALA A 402 7.67 -6.54 -0.70
N ILE A 403 7.31 -6.06 -1.89
CA ILE A 403 8.28 -5.62 -2.91
C ILE A 403 9.09 -4.42 -2.41
N GLU A 404 8.45 -3.43 -1.80
CA GLU A 404 9.11 -2.26 -1.16
C GLU A 404 10.08 -2.72 -0.07
N GLY A 405 9.62 -3.60 0.82
CA GLY A 405 10.45 -4.20 1.87
C GLY A 405 11.64 -5.01 1.33
N LEU A 406 11.55 -5.61 0.14
CA LEU A 406 12.65 -6.37 -0.45
C LEU A 406 13.62 -5.53 -1.28
N ARG A 407 13.14 -4.55 -2.04
CA ARG A 407 13.96 -3.79 -2.99
C ARG A 407 14.94 -2.83 -2.31
N ASP A 408 15.99 -2.47 -3.02
CA ASP A 408 16.88 -1.38 -2.61
C ASP A 408 16.37 -0.04 -3.15
N TYR A 409 16.87 1.06 -2.57
CA TYR A 409 16.48 2.43 -2.91
C TYR A 409 17.66 3.24 -3.47
N ARG A 410 17.35 4.01 -4.51
CA ARG A 410 18.12 5.13 -5.02
C ARG A 410 17.52 6.39 -4.40
N PHE A 411 18.09 6.81 -3.28
CA PHE A 411 17.71 8.07 -2.65
C PHE A 411 18.32 9.27 -3.39
N ASP A 412 17.54 10.32 -3.53
CA ASP A 412 17.94 11.66 -3.92
C ASP A 412 18.64 12.32 -2.73
N ASP A 413 19.89 11.95 -2.49
CA ASP A 413 20.75 12.49 -1.43
C ASP A 413 21.19 13.94 -1.71
N GLY A 414 20.35 14.77 -2.35
CA GLY A 414 20.70 16.08 -2.92
C GLY A 414 21.74 16.83 -2.09
N ASP A 415 22.83 17.28 -2.74
CA ASP A 415 24.07 17.84 -2.14
C ASP A 415 23.91 18.24 -0.66
N ARG A 416 24.22 17.30 0.24
CA ARG A 416 24.27 17.52 1.69
C ARG A 416 25.30 18.57 2.10
#